data_AF-S4Q044-F1
#
_entry.id   AF-S4Q044-F1
#
_cell.length_a   1.000
_cell.length_b   1.000
_cell.length_c   1.000
_cell.angle_alpha   90.00
_cell.angle_beta   90.00
_cell.angle_gamma   90.00
#
_symmetry.space_group_name_H-M   'P 1'
#
loop_
_entity.id
_entity.type
_entity.pdbx_description
1 polymer ?
#
loop_
_entity_poly.entity_id
_entity_poly.type
_entity_poly.pdbx_seq_one_letter_code
_entity_poly.pdbx_strand_id
1 'polypeptide(L)'
;KILNACDISTSFVDKLPTTSIKQHSRNIDFTKAYEQYSTEFEKAAEVKRKVEEKRAINNIIEWIYENSDIAKEKYESTSATRHQVKTLIEQLCKTYGIKEVKYDSGWNISHIRGALQSLASMASQHTKHMGNLKARTIALGQFTGVSLDGDVFLNIIDVRNEWLSLIKKVSQEDSALIEIPKYEKALSSI
;
A
#
# COMPACT_ATOMS: atom_id res chain seq x y z
N LYS A 1 -33.46 8.27 26.93
CA LYS A 1 -33.19 9.56 27.60
C LYS A 1 -31.71 9.95 27.42
N ILE A 2 -31.22 10.02 26.18
CA ILE A 2 -29.80 10.32 25.90
C ILE A 2 -29.63 11.82 25.63
N LEU A 3 -30.54 12.42 24.85
CA LEU A 3 -30.52 13.86 24.52
C LEU A 3 -30.59 14.76 25.77
N ASN A 4 -31.44 14.39 26.73
CA ASN A 4 -31.59 15.12 27.99
C ASN A 4 -30.38 14.95 28.93
N ALA A 5 -29.57 13.91 28.73
CA ALA A 5 -28.34 13.70 29.49
C ALA A 5 -27.15 14.49 28.89
N CYS A 6 -27.33 15.05 27.68
CA CYS A 6 -26.34 15.88 27.00
C CYS A 6 -26.74 17.37 27.00
N ASP A 7 -27.69 17.79 27.84
CA ASP A 7 -28.26 19.15 27.88
C ASP A 7 -28.79 19.66 26.52
N ILE A 8 -29.26 18.74 25.66
CA ILE A 8 -29.84 19.08 24.36
C ILE A 8 -31.36 19.06 24.45
N SER A 9 -31.99 20.14 23.99
CA SER A 9 -33.44 20.34 24.03
C SER A 9 -34.22 19.22 23.34
N THR A 10 -35.16 18.60 24.06
CA THR A 10 -36.06 17.55 23.55
C THR A 10 -37.40 18.09 23.04
N SER A 11 -37.62 19.40 23.13
CA SER A 11 -38.93 20.05 22.87
C SER A 11 -39.47 19.84 21.45
N PHE A 12 -38.61 19.50 20.50
CA PHE A 12 -39.01 19.12 19.14
C PHE A 12 -39.44 17.66 19.05
N VAL A 13 -38.73 16.74 19.70
CA VAL A 13 -39.02 15.30 19.68
C VAL A 13 -40.32 15.00 20.43
N ASP A 14 -40.58 15.72 21.52
CA ASP A 14 -41.79 15.56 22.33
C ASP A 14 -43.06 16.02 21.61
N LYS A 15 -42.93 16.83 20.55
CA LYS A 15 -44.04 17.31 19.70
C LYS A 15 -44.31 16.42 18.49
N LEU A 16 -43.48 15.40 18.25
CA LEU A 16 -43.70 14.50 17.12
C LEU A 16 -44.96 13.68 17.40
N PRO A 17 -45.88 13.57 16.41
CA PRO A 17 -47.04 12.73 16.55
C PRO A 17 -46.57 11.30 16.82
N THR A 18 -46.89 10.77 17.99
CA THR A 18 -46.65 9.37 18.33
C THR A 18 -47.67 8.56 17.56
N THR A 19 -47.44 8.37 16.26
CA THR A 19 -48.14 7.36 15.49
C THR A 19 -47.79 6.04 16.16
N SER A 20 -48.76 5.49 16.92
CA SER A 20 -48.71 4.09 17.29
C SER A 20 -48.51 3.36 15.97
N ILE A 21 -47.32 2.82 15.73
CA ILE A 21 -47.07 1.94 14.60
C ILE A 21 -48.07 0.82 14.83
N LYS A 22 -49.21 0.85 14.11
CA LYS A 22 -50.08 -0.30 14.02
C LYS A 22 -49.14 -1.37 13.51
N GLN A 23 -48.78 -2.31 14.38
CA GLN A 23 -48.12 -3.53 13.97
C GLN A 23 -49.13 -4.18 13.02
N HIS A 24 -49.04 -3.84 11.74
CA HIS A 24 -49.44 -4.76 10.71
C HIS A 24 -48.50 -5.93 10.91
N SER A 25 -48.94 -6.88 11.76
CA SER A 25 -48.49 -8.25 11.74
C SER A 25 -48.84 -8.75 10.36
N ARG A 26 -47.99 -8.40 9.38
CA ARG A 26 -47.83 -9.21 8.20
C ARG A 26 -47.36 -10.52 8.80
N ASN A 27 -48.16 -11.57 8.60
CA ASN A 27 -47.80 -12.93 8.95
C ASN A 27 -46.56 -13.26 8.10
N ILE A 28 -45.39 -12.84 8.57
CA ILE A 28 -44.12 -13.11 7.93
C ILE A 28 -43.84 -14.56 8.30
N ASP A 29 -44.01 -15.43 7.31
CA ASP A 29 -43.63 -16.83 7.46
C ASP A 29 -42.10 -16.90 7.49
N PHE A 30 -41.55 -16.86 8.70
CA PHE A 30 -40.12 -16.95 8.95
C PHE A 30 -39.53 -18.26 8.42
N THR A 31 -40.33 -19.33 8.34
CA THR A 31 -39.92 -20.62 7.78
C THR A 31 -39.66 -20.46 6.28
N LYS A 32 -40.61 -19.89 5.56
CA LYS A 32 -40.48 -19.62 4.12
C LYS A 32 -39.33 -18.64 3.81
N ALA A 33 -39.16 -17.61 4.63
CA ALA A 33 -38.06 -16.66 4.48
C ALA A 33 -36.69 -17.33 4.69
N TYR A 34 -36.59 -18.24 5.67
CA TYR A 34 -35.37 -18.99 5.94
C TYR A 34 -35.06 -20.01 4.83
N GLU A 35 -36.07 -20.72 4.33
CA GLU A 35 -35.93 -21.62 3.18
C GLU A 35 -35.43 -20.86 1.94
N GLN A 36 -36.05 -19.71 1.63
CA GLN A 36 -35.61 -18.87 0.53
C GLN A 36 -34.14 -18.45 0.69
N TYR A 37 -33.75 -17.96 1.86
CA TYR A 37 -32.37 -17.60 2.17
C TYR A 37 -31.40 -18.78 1.98
N SER A 38 -31.73 -19.96 2.51
CA SER A 38 -30.91 -21.17 2.37
C SER A 38 -30.72 -21.54 0.90
N THR A 39 -31.79 -21.53 0.11
CA THR A 39 -31.69 -21.85 -1.33
C THR A 39 -30.90 -20.81 -2.13
N GLU A 40 -31.00 -19.52 -1.79
CA GLU A 40 -30.21 -18.47 -2.43
C GLU A 40 -28.73 -18.60 -2.07
N PHE A 41 -28.42 -18.94 -0.82
CA PHE A 41 -27.06 -19.18 -0.35
C PHE A 41 -26.43 -20.39 -1.04
N GLU A 42 -27.16 -21.49 -1.17
CA GLU A 42 -26.72 -22.69 -1.90
C GLU A 42 -26.47 -22.41 -3.39
N LYS A 43 -27.36 -21.63 -4.03
CA LYS A 43 -27.16 -21.20 -5.42
C LYS A 43 -25.91 -20.35 -5.58
N ALA A 44 -25.66 -19.43 -4.66
CA ALA A 44 -24.45 -18.60 -4.68
C ALA A 44 -23.18 -19.45 -4.50
N ALA A 45 -23.22 -20.44 -3.61
CA ALA A 45 -22.12 -21.38 -3.42
C ALA A 45 -21.85 -22.23 -4.67
N GLU A 46 -22.90 -22.73 -5.35
CA GLU A 46 -22.76 -23.51 -6.58
C GLU A 46 -22.23 -22.67 -7.75
N VAL A 47 -22.67 -21.41 -7.89
CA VAL A 47 -22.10 -20.49 -8.88
C VAL A 47 -20.62 -20.25 -8.60
N LYS A 48 -20.25 -20.03 -7.34
CA LYS A 48 -18.85 -19.86 -6.94
C LYS A 48 -18.01 -21.09 -7.29
N ARG A 49 -18.50 -22.30 -6.97
CA ARG A 49 -17.84 -23.57 -7.30
C ARG A 49 -17.64 -23.74 -8.81
N LYS A 50 -18.66 -23.47 -9.63
CA LYS A 50 -18.54 -23.53 -11.10
C LYS A 50 -17.55 -22.51 -11.65
N VAL A 51 -17.47 -21.33 -11.06
CA VAL A 51 -16.48 -20.32 -11.43
C VAL A 51 -15.07 -20.78 -11.05
N GLU A 52 -14.90 -21.38 -9.88
CA GLU A 52 -13.63 -21.96 -9.42
C GLU A 52 -13.19 -23.12 -10.30
N GLU A 53 -14.09 -24.03 -10.67
CA GLU A 53 -13.81 -25.14 -11.60
C GLU A 53 -13.42 -24.64 -13.00
N LYS A 54 -14.10 -23.61 -13.52
CA LYS A 54 -13.72 -22.99 -14.81
C LYS A 54 -12.40 -22.22 -14.73
N ARG A 55 -12.03 -21.73 -13.55
CA ARG A 55 -10.74 -21.06 -13.30
C ARG A 55 -9.63 -22.04 -12.92
N ALA A 56 -9.95 -23.31 -12.71
CA ALA A 56 -8.97 -24.33 -12.42
C ALA A 56 -8.05 -24.48 -13.63
N ILE A 57 -6.76 -24.23 -13.41
CA ILE A 57 -5.74 -24.37 -14.45
C ILE A 57 -5.53 -25.88 -14.66
N ASN A 58 -6.26 -26.44 -15.61
CA ASN A 58 -6.11 -27.86 -15.98
C ASN A 58 -4.82 -28.09 -16.78
N ASN A 59 -4.34 -27.06 -17.48
CA ASN A 59 -3.11 -27.08 -18.25
C ASN A 59 -2.42 -25.71 -18.22
N ILE A 60 -1.21 -25.66 -17.66
CA ILE A 60 -0.43 -24.43 -17.55
C ILE A 60 -0.01 -23.88 -18.92
N ILE A 61 0.23 -24.74 -19.91
CA ILE A 61 0.64 -24.32 -21.25
C ILE A 61 -0.50 -23.56 -21.93
N GLU A 62 -1.71 -24.14 -21.93
CA GLU A 62 -2.91 -23.50 -22.48
C GLU A 62 -3.21 -22.19 -21.77
N TRP A 63 -3.16 -22.17 -20.43
CA TRP A 63 -3.35 -20.95 -19.65
C TRP A 63 -2.33 -19.85 -20.01
N ILE A 64 -1.06 -20.19 -20.19
CA ILE A 64 -0.04 -19.24 -20.62
C ILE A 64 -0.39 -18.68 -22.00
N TYR A 65 -0.77 -19.51 -22.97
CA TYR A 65 -1.15 -19.06 -24.31
C TYR A 65 -2.36 -18.13 -24.29
N GLU A 66 -3.39 -18.46 -23.50
CA GLU A 66 -4.60 -17.64 -23.39
C GLU A 66 -4.34 -16.28 -22.73
N ASN A 67 -3.38 -16.21 -21.81
CA ASN A 67 -3.12 -15.02 -21.01
C ASN A 67 -1.91 -14.20 -21.48
N SER A 68 -1.02 -14.75 -22.32
CA SER A 68 0.23 -14.10 -22.72
C SER A 68 -0.01 -12.81 -23.49
N ASP A 69 -0.98 -12.81 -24.41
CA ASP A 69 -1.28 -11.63 -25.23
C ASP A 69 -1.85 -10.49 -24.39
N ILE A 70 -2.77 -10.82 -23.47
CA ILE A 70 -3.35 -9.87 -22.51
C ILE A 70 -2.27 -9.33 -21.57
N ALA A 71 -1.38 -10.20 -21.07
CA ALA A 71 -0.27 -9.79 -20.20
C ALA A 71 0.71 -8.85 -20.93
N LYS A 72 1.03 -9.17 -22.19
CA LYS A 72 1.87 -8.33 -23.05
C LYS A 72 1.21 -6.99 -23.34
N GLU A 73 -0.06 -6.96 -23.70
CA GLU A 73 -0.80 -5.72 -23.93
C GLU A 73 -0.79 -4.82 -22.68
N LYS A 74 -1.05 -5.39 -21.50
CA LYS A 74 -0.97 -4.66 -20.22
C LYS A 74 0.45 -4.17 -19.92
N TYR A 75 1.47 -4.95 -20.23
CA TYR A 75 2.86 -4.53 -20.05
C TYR A 75 3.22 -3.36 -20.98
N GLU A 76 2.77 -3.41 -22.24
CA GLU A 76 3.00 -2.35 -23.21
C GLU A 76 2.20 -1.08 -22.91
N SER A 77 0.98 -1.20 -22.36
CA SER A 77 0.18 -0.05 -21.94
C SER A 77 0.86 0.78 -20.84
N THR A 78 1.77 0.16 -20.07
CA THR A 78 2.55 0.85 -19.02
C THR A 78 3.91 1.39 -19.49
N SER A 79 4.26 1.24 -20.78
CA SER A 79 5.55 1.65 -21.35
C SER A 79 5.94 3.09 -21.02
N ALA A 80 5.04 4.05 -21.21
CA ALA A 80 5.27 5.46 -20.90
C ALA A 80 5.54 5.68 -19.40
N THR A 81 4.82 4.99 -18.52
CA THR A 81 5.00 5.10 -17.06
C THR A 81 6.34 4.51 -16.64
N ARG A 82 6.74 3.36 -17.22
CA ARG A 82 8.07 2.76 -17.01
C ARG A 82 9.19 3.71 -17.45
N HIS A 83 9.01 4.39 -18.59
CA HIS A 83 9.98 5.39 -19.07
C HIS A 83 10.10 6.57 -18.09
N GLN A 84 8.98 7.12 -17.63
CA GLN A 84 8.97 8.20 -16.63
C GLN A 84 9.68 7.79 -15.32
N VAL A 85 9.44 6.57 -14.83
CA VAL A 85 10.12 6.03 -13.65
C VAL A 85 11.63 5.99 -13.87
N LYS A 86 12.08 5.47 -15.01
CA LYS A 86 13.52 5.43 -15.36
C LYS A 86 14.12 6.83 -15.39
N THR A 87 13.48 7.79 -16.06
CA THR A 87 13.97 9.17 -16.12
C THR A 87 14.03 9.83 -14.74
N LEU A 88 13.04 9.64 -13.88
CA LEU A 88 13.04 10.18 -12.52
C LEU A 88 14.19 9.61 -11.68
N ILE A 89 14.46 8.31 -11.78
CA ILE A 89 15.58 7.66 -11.11
C ILE A 89 16.90 8.25 -11.60
N GLU A 90 17.11 8.34 -12.92
CA GLU A 90 18.33 8.89 -13.51
C GLU A 90 18.57 10.35 -13.07
N GLN A 91 17.51 11.16 -13.04
CA GLN A 91 17.56 12.54 -12.57
C GLN A 91 17.95 12.63 -11.09
N LEU A 92 17.29 11.87 -10.22
CA LEU A 92 17.61 11.82 -8.80
C LEU A 92 19.08 11.40 -8.56
N CYS A 93 19.52 10.32 -9.21
CA CYS A 93 20.90 9.85 -9.11
C CYS A 93 21.91 10.89 -9.57
N LYS A 94 21.69 11.49 -10.74
CA LYS A 94 22.59 12.51 -11.29
C LYS A 94 22.65 13.77 -10.43
N THR A 95 21.52 14.25 -9.93
CA THR A 95 21.44 15.50 -9.18
C THR A 95 22.02 15.39 -7.78
N TYR A 96 21.77 14.28 -7.08
CA TYR A 96 22.15 14.14 -5.66
C TYR A 96 23.30 13.17 -5.42
N GLY A 97 23.85 12.55 -6.48
CA GLY A 97 24.94 11.58 -6.38
C GLY A 97 24.51 10.28 -5.70
N ILE A 98 23.23 9.92 -5.78
CA ILE A 98 22.70 8.63 -5.30
C ILE A 98 23.30 7.52 -6.17
N LYS A 99 23.70 6.41 -5.56
CA LYS A 99 24.35 5.28 -6.26
C LYS A 99 23.38 4.62 -7.23
N GLU A 100 22.21 4.25 -6.74
CA GLU A 100 21.11 3.69 -7.52
C GLU A 100 19.80 3.82 -6.73
N VAL A 101 18.67 3.75 -7.45
CA VAL A 101 17.34 3.64 -6.82
C VAL A 101 16.71 2.32 -7.25
N LYS A 102 16.41 1.49 -6.25
CA LYS A 102 15.68 0.23 -6.39
C LYS A 102 14.25 0.40 -5.90
N TYR A 103 13.37 -0.46 -6.38
CA TYR A 103 12.00 -0.52 -5.90
C TYR A 103 11.49 -1.95 -5.89
N ASP A 104 10.58 -2.25 -4.97
CA ASP A 104 9.96 -3.56 -4.83
C ASP A 104 8.99 -3.83 -6.00
N SER A 105 9.14 -5.00 -6.62
CA SER A 105 8.31 -5.47 -7.75
C SER A 105 6.88 -5.84 -7.34
N GLY A 106 6.59 -5.93 -6.04
CA GLY A 106 5.23 -6.09 -5.51
C GLY A 106 4.33 -4.87 -5.72
N TRP A 107 4.89 -3.72 -6.09
CA TRP A 107 4.12 -2.49 -6.32
C TRP A 107 3.85 -2.22 -7.80
N ASN A 108 2.64 -1.73 -8.08
CA ASN A 108 2.29 -1.20 -9.40
C ASN A 108 3.24 -0.04 -9.78
N ILE A 109 3.73 -0.03 -11.02
CA ILE A 109 4.65 0.99 -11.54
C ILE A 109 4.13 2.44 -11.38
N SER A 110 2.82 2.63 -11.33
CA SER A 110 2.19 3.93 -11.07
C SER A 110 2.42 4.43 -9.65
N HIS A 111 2.41 3.53 -8.65
CA HIS A 111 2.76 3.87 -7.27
C HIS A 111 4.24 4.20 -7.17
N ILE A 112 5.10 3.44 -7.85
CA ILE A 112 6.54 3.74 -7.92
C ILE A 112 6.78 5.12 -8.53
N ARG A 113 6.09 5.46 -9.64
CA ARG A 113 6.16 6.81 -10.22
C ARG A 113 5.73 7.87 -9.21
N GLY A 114 4.61 7.68 -8.51
CA GLY A 114 4.12 8.64 -7.51
C GLY A 114 5.08 8.85 -6.35
N ALA A 115 5.70 7.77 -5.85
CA ALA A 115 6.71 7.82 -4.81
C ALA A 115 7.97 8.58 -5.30
N LEU A 116 8.45 8.30 -6.51
CA LEU A 116 9.59 9.00 -7.11
C LEU A 116 9.31 10.49 -7.35
N GLN A 117 8.11 10.85 -7.82
CA GLN A 117 7.70 12.26 -7.96
C GLN A 117 7.68 12.97 -6.61
N SER A 118 7.18 12.29 -5.57
CA SER A 118 7.16 12.82 -4.21
C SER A 118 8.57 13.00 -3.65
N LEU A 119 9.46 12.03 -3.88
CA LEU A 119 10.87 12.08 -3.51
C LEU A 119 11.59 13.22 -4.24
N ALA A 120 11.41 13.34 -5.56
CA ALA A 120 12.00 14.42 -6.36
C ALA A 120 11.53 15.81 -5.89
N SER A 121 10.24 15.96 -5.62
CA SER A 121 9.68 17.20 -5.07
C SER A 121 10.20 17.52 -3.68
N MET A 122 10.35 16.53 -2.80
CA MET A 122 10.92 16.73 -1.46
C MET A 122 12.41 17.09 -1.54
N ALA A 123 13.15 16.40 -2.40
CA ALA A 123 14.57 16.59 -2.57
C ALA A 123 14.91 18.00 -3.07
N SER A 124 14.12 18.53 -4.03
CA SER A 124 14.31 19.89 -4.54
C SER A 124 13.98 20.97 -3.50
N GLN A 125 13.03 20.72 -2.59
CA GLN A 125 12.68 21.63 -1.50
C GLN A 125 13.70 21.60 -0.36
N HIS A 126 14.42 20.48 -0.20
CA HIS A 126 15.31 20.23 0.93
C HIS A 126 16.73 19.82 0.50
N THR A 127 17.26 20.45 -0.54
CA THR A 127 18.57 20.18 -1.14
C THR A 127 19.70 20.11 -0.10
N LYS A 128 19.65 20.95 0.94
CA LYS A 128 20.65 20.98 2.03
C LYS A 128 20.83 19.65 2.76
N HIS A 129 19.82 18.78 2.76
CA HIS A 129 19.87 17.47 3.41
C HIS A 129 20.15 16.33 2.44
N MET A 130 20.06 16.57 1.12
CA MET A 130 20.21 15.52 0.12
C MET A 130 21.66 15.03 -0.03
N GLY A 131 22.64 15.78 0.50
CA GLY A 131 24.02 15.31 0.62
C GLY A 131 24.13 14.00 1.42
N ASN A 132 23.20 13.74 2.35
CA ASN A 132 23.16 12.51 3.14
C ASN A 132 22.84 11.26 2.29
N LEU A 133 22.29 11.43 1.08
CA LEU A 133 21.96 10.34 0.15
C LEU A 133 23.09 10.00 -0.83
N LYS A 134 24.18 10.78 -0.83
CA LYS A 134 25.29 10.60 -1.75
C LYS A 134 25.94 9.23 -1.55
N ALA A 135 26.23 8.54 -2.66
CA ALA A 135 26.85 7.23 -2.73
C ALA A 135 26.07 6.07 -2.06
N ARG A 136 24.80 6.28 -1.69
CA ARG A 136 23.91 5.26 -1.11
C ARG A 136 22.93 4.72 -2.15
N THR A 137 22.48 3.49 -1.96
CA THR A 137 21.28 2.97 -2.64
C THR A 137 20.05 3.48 -1.92
N ILE A 138 19.02 3.86 -2.69
CA ILE A 138 17.68 4.09 -2.14
C ILE A 138 16.77 2.95 -2.56
N ALA A 139 16.05 2.35 -1.63
CA ALA A 139 15.07 1.30 -1.91
C ALA A 139 13.66 1.79 -1.56
N LEU A 140 12.78 1.85 -2.57
CA LEU A 140 11.36 2.13 -2.40
C LEU A 140 10.61 0.81 -2.13
N GLY A 141 10.05 0.65 -0.94
CA GLY A 141 9.45 -0.62 -0.52
C GLY A 141 8.35 -0.46 0.52
N GLN A 142 8.25 -1.43 1.42
CA GLN A 142 7.25 -1.46 2.52
C GLN A 142 7.83 -1.01 3.88
N PHE A 143 9.12 -0.70 3.93
CA PHE A 143 9.83 -0.38 5.16
C PHE A 143 10.58 0.95 5.03
N THR A 144 10.69 1.68 6.14
CA THR A 144 11.44 2.93 6.26
C THR A 144 12.58 2.74 7.26
N GLY A 145 13.82 2.99 6.85
CA GLY A 145 14.99 2.85 7.71
C GLY A 145 16.32 2.88 6.95
N VAL A 146 17.41 2.55 7.64
CA VAL A 146 18.77 2.49 7.07
C VAL A 146 19.32 1.07 7.26
N SER A 147 19.98 0.50 6.26
CA SER A 147 20.69 -0.77 6.40
C SER A 147 22.06 -0.59 7.08
N LEU A 148 22.69 -1.70 7.45
CA LEU A 148 24.06 -1.72 7.97
C LEU A 148 25.09 -1.18 6.97
N ASP A 149 24.81 -1.31 5.67
CA ASP A 149 25.64 -0.76 4.59
C ASP A 149 25.36 0.73 4.33
N GLY A 150 24.41 1.31 5.08
CA GLY A 150 24.01 2.70 4.94
C GLY A 150 23.01 2.95 3.80
N ASP A 151 22.41 1.92 3.20
CA ASP A 151 21.37 2.10 2.18
C ASP A 151 20.06 2.57 2.83
N VAL A 152 19.33 3.44 2.13
CA VAL A 152 18.13 4.09 2.67
C VAL A 152 16.88 3.43 2.11
N PHE A 153 16.06 2.89 3.00
CA PHE A 153 14.76 2.30 2.67
C PHE A 153 13.67 3.32 2.97
N LEU A 154 12.77 3.51 2.00
CA LEU A 154 11.62 4.40 2.11
C LEU A 154 10.35 3.60 1.83
N ASN A 155 9.46 3.53 2.81
CA ASN A 155 8.14 2.95 2.61
C ASN A 155 7.33 3.88 1.71
N ILE A 156 6.83 3.36 0.59
CA ILE A 156 6.12 4.17 -0.41
C ILE A 156 4.76 4.71 0.07
N ILE A 157 4.22 4.15 1.16
CA ILE A 157 2.95 4.56 1.76
C ILE A 157 3.17 5.68 2.80
N ASP A 158 4.40 5.87 3.28
CA ASP A 158 4.70 6.88 4.29
C ASP A 158 4.61 8.31 3.72
N VAL A 159 4.48 9.26 4.63
CA VAL A 159 4.44 10.68 4.29
C VAL A 159 5.85 11.25 4.09
N ARG A 160 5.98 12.23 3.19
CA ARG A 160 7.26 12.90 2.87
C ARG A 160 8.03 13.40 4.09
N ASN A 161 7.34 13.84 5.14
CA ASN A 161 7.99 14.32 6.36
C ASN A 161 8.73 13.21 7.12
N GLU A 162 8.26 11.96 7.03
CA GLU A 162 8.92 10.81 7.64
C GLU A 162 10.22 10.52 6.88
N TRP A 163 10.16 10.46 5.55
CA TRP A 163 11.34 10.30 4.70
C TRP A 163 12.39 11.38 4.96
N LEU A 164 11.96 12.65 5.04
CA LEU A 164 12.86 13.75 5.34
C LEU A 164 13.50 13.63 6.72
N SER A 165 12.74 13.18 7.72
CA SER A 165 13.23 13.01 9.09
C SER A 165 14.28 11.91 9.17
N LEU A 166 14.07 10.80 8.45
CA LEU A 166 15.07 9.75 8.27
C LEU A 166 16.33 10.32 7.60
N ILE A 167 16.18 10.93 6.41
CA ILE A 167 17.32 11.42 5.60
C ILE A 167 18.19 12.40 6.39
N LYS A 168 17.60 13.26 7.22
CA LYS A 168 18.35 14.18 8.09
C LYS A 168 19.24 13.46 9.10
N LYS A 169 18.84 12.28 9.56
CA LYS A 169 19.54 11.49 10.59
C LYS A 169 20.52 10.46 10.02
N VAL A 170 20.40 10.08 8.74
CA VAL A 170 21.28 9.08 8.10
C VAL A 170 22.76 9.33 8.38
N SER A 171 23.24 10.58 8.28
CA SER A 171 24.65 10.90 8.53
C SER A 171 25.09 10.79 9.99
N GLN A 172 24.15 10.82 10.94
CA GLN A 172 24.43 10.59 12.36
C GLN A 172 24.64 9.09 12.64
N GLU A 173 24.01 8.22 11.85
CA GLU A 173 24.13 6.77 11.98
C GLU A 173 25.43 6.23 11.39
N ASP A 174 26.08 6.95 10.48
CA ASP A 174 27.37 6.56 9.89
C ASP A 174 28.46 6.30 10.94
N SER A 175 28.47 7.08 12.03
CA SER A 175 29.44 6.88 13.12
C SER A 175 29.22 5.54 13.83
N ALA A 176 27.96 5.11 13.97
CA ALA A 176 27.63 3.81 14.54
C ALA A 176 27.97 2.67 13.56
N LEU A 177 27.70 2.84 12.26
CA LEU A 177 27.99 1.84 11.23
C LEU A 177 29.49 1.50 11.13
N ILE A 178 30.38 2.47 11.36
CA ILE A 178 31.84 2.24 11.39
C ILE A 178 32.26 1.32 12.55
N GLU A 179 31.53 1.34 13.66
CA GLU A 179 31.87 0.55 14.86
C GLU A 179 31.33 -0.88 14.82
N ILE A 180 30.27 -1.15 14.04
CA ILE A 180 29.63 -2.48 13.97
C ILE A 180 30.60 -3.61 13.60
N PRO A 181 31.44 -3.49 12.54
CA PRO A 181 32.40 -4.55 12.21
C PRO A 181 33.42 -4.82 13.34
N LYS A 182 33.75 -3.81 14.13
CA LYS A 182 34.66 -3.95 15.27
C LYS A 182 34.00 -4.75 16.39
N TYR A 183 32.72 -4.48 16.66
CA TYR A 183 31.93 -5.25 17.63
C TYR A 183 31.69 -6.68 17.16
N GLU A 184 31.33 -6.91 15.90
CA GLU A 184 31.16 -8.25 15.32
C GLU A 184 32.45 -9.07 15.45
N LYS A 185 33.60 -8.47 15.15
CA LYS A 185 34.90 -9.13 15.31
C LYS A 185 35.21 -9.48 16.77
N ALA A 186 34.92 -8.56 17.70
CA ALA A 186 35.14 -8.79 19.13
C ALA A 186 34.24 -9.92 19.66
N LEU A 187 32.96 -9.94 19.28
CA LEU A 187 32.01 -10.99 19.67
C LEU A 187 32.32 -12.34 19.02
N SER A 188 32.81 -12.36 17.79
CA SER A 188 33.20 -13.60 17.09
C SER A 188 34.48 -14.24 17.64
N SER A 189 35.25 -13.50 18.46
CA SER A 189 36.48 -13.98 19.09
C SER A 189 36.30 -14.54 20.50
N ILE A 190 35.05 -14.60 20.99
CA ILE A 190 34.63 -15.22 22.25
C ILE A 190 34.03 -16.59 21.94
#